data_AF-A0A7Z0Q377-F1
#
_entry.id   AF-A0A7Z0Q377-F1
#
_cell.length_a   1.000
_cell.length_b   1.000
_cell.length_c   1.000
_cell.angle_alpha   90.00
_cell.angle_beta   90.00
_cell.angle_gamma   90.00
#
_symmetry.space_group_name_H-M   'P 1'
#
loop_
_entity.id
_entity.type
_entity.pdbx_description
1 polymer ?
#
loop_
_entity_poly.entity_id
_entity_poly.type
_entity_poly.pdbx_seq_one_letter_code
_entity_poly.pdbx_strand_id
1 'polypeptide(L)'
;MDNSVRDGTGDGRVVWDVVDGPIGPLLLLATPRGLAGVVFHARPEVCERFLGRATARLGVPPERDPRAPLLAEAIRQLTAYLSGGLREFSLPLDWSLLPGEAGFNGRVLRELAASVP
;
A
#
# COMPACT_ATOMS: atom_id res chain seq x y z
N MET A 1 15.44 -11.37 38.62
CA MET A 1 15.14 -9.98 38.20
C MET A 1 15.04 -10.00 36.70
N ASP A 2 13.86 -9.64 36.24
CA ASP A 2 13.30 -10.02 34.94
C ASP A 2 14.08 -9.48 33.75
N ASN A 3 14.29 -10.38 32.80
CA ASN A 3 14.85 -10.12 31.49
C ASN A 3 13.68 -9.77 30.56
N SER A 4 13.21 -8.53 30.59
CA SER A 4 12.22 -8.06 29.61
C SER A 4 12.93 -7.62 28.34
N VAL A 5 13.13 -8.61 27.48
CA VAL A 5 13.24 -8.48 26.03
C VAL A 5 12.19 -7.47 25.57
N ARG A 6 12.64 -6.38 24.94
CA ARG A 6 11.74 -5.47 24.22
C ARG A 6 11.28 -6.20 22.96
N ASP A 7 10.13 -6.84 23.06
CA ASP A 7 9.40 -7.41 21.93
C ASP A 7 9.19 -6.35 20.83
N GLY A 8 9.42 -6.77 19.60
CA GLY A 8 9.45 -5.94 18.41
C GLY A 8 8.13 -5.22 18.15
N THR A 9 8.14 -3.90 18.30
CA THR A 9 7.18 -3.04 17.62
C THR A 9 7.73 -2.83 16.22
N GLY A 10 7.10 -3.45 15.22
CA GLY A 10 7.37 -3.13 13.81
C GLY A 10 7.33 -1.62 13.65
N ASP A 11 8.47 -1.05 13.25
CA ASP A 11 8.71 0.38 13.11
C ASP A 11 7.53 0.99 12.35
N GLY A 12 6.77 1.87 13.01
CA GLY A 12 5.45 2.36 12.56
C GLY A 12 5.48 3.26 11.33
N ARG A 13 6.41 3.02 10.40
CA ARG A 13 6.68 3.84 9.23
C ARG A 13 5.66 3.58 8.14
N VAL A 14 5.14 4.68 7.60
CA VAL A 14 4.40 4.70 6.34
C VAL A 14 5.43 4.93 5.24
N VAL A 15 5.54 4.00 4.31
CA VAL A 15 6.56 4.02 3.26
C VAL A 15 5.94 4.05 1.88
N TRP A 16 6.64 4.66 0.93
CA TRP A 16 6.23 4.67 -0.47
C TRP A 16 7.41 4.56 -1.43
N ASP A 17 7.11 4.16 -2.66
CA ASP A 17 8.03 4.32 -3.78
C ASP A 17 7.26 4.45 -5.10
N VAL A 18 7.93 4.96 -6.13
CA VAL A 18 7.48 4.92 -7.53
C VAL A 18 8.34 3.91 -8.27
N VAL A 19 7.69 2.95 -8.92
CA VAL A 19 8.35 1.88 -9.67
C VAL A 19 7.82 1.77 -11.08
N ASP A 20 8.69 1.40 -12.00
CA ASP A 20 8.31 1.16 -13.38
C ASP A 20 7.57 -0.18 -13.48
N GLY A 21 6.31 -0.12 -13.92
CA GLY A 21 5.47 -1.28 -14.13
C GLY A 21 5.16 -1.53 -15.61
N PRO A 22 4.56 -2.69 -15.94
CA PRO A 22 4.17 -3.04 -17.33
C PRO A 22 3.18 -2.08 -17.97
N ILE A 23 2.49 -1.29 -17.16
CA ILE A 23 1.47 -0.30 -17.54
C ILE A 23 1.91 1.13 -17.23
N GLY A 24 3.22 1.34 -17.11
CA GLY A 24 3.85 2.62 -16.75
C GLY A 24 4.15 2.75 -15.26
N PRO A 25 4.57 3.94 -14.82
CA PRO A 25 5.02 4.17 -13.45
C PRO A 25 3.86 4.02 -12.45
N LEU A 26 4.11 3.28 -11.37
CA LEU A 26 3.18 3.01 -10.29
C LEU A 26 3.73 3.56 -8.98
N LEU A 27 2.93 4.35 -8.25
CA LEU A 27 3.24 4.69 -6.87
C LEU A 27 2.57 3.66 -5.97
N LEU A 28 3.36 3.08 -5.06
CA LEU A 28 2.89 2.18 -4.02
C LEU A 28 3.11 2.83 -2.66
N LEU A 29 2.12 2.72 -1.78
CA LEU A 29 2.21 3.18 -0.39
C LEU A 29 1.78 2.06 0.55
N ALA A 30 2.64 1.77 1.52
CA ALA A 30 2.42 0.77 2.55
C ALA A 30 2.42 1.41 3.94
N THR A 31 1.57 0.87 4.80
CA THR A 31 1.57 1.12 6.25
C THR A 31 1.98 -0.16 6.96
N PRO A 32 2.19 -0.13 8.29
CA PRO A 32 2.42 -1.35 9.06
C PRO A 32 1.29 -2.39 8.97
N ARG A 33 0.09 -1.98 8.52
CA ARG A 33 -1.07 -2.88 8.36
C ARG A 33 -1.15 -3.55 6.99
N GLY A 34 -0.48 -3.00 5.98
CA GLY A 34 -0.55 -3.50 4.62
C GLY A 34 -0.37 -2.44 3.55
N LEU A 35 -0.58 -2.85 2.30
CA LEU A 35 -0.59 -1.96 1.15
C LEU A 35 -1.84 -1.08 1.22
N ALA A 36 -1.66 0.23 1.31
CA ALA A 36 -2.73 1.19 1.50
C ALA A 36 -3.07 2.00 0.25
N GLY A 37 -2.18 2.02 -0.75
CA GLY A 37 -2.43 2.72 -2.00
C GLY A 37 -1.59 2.21 -3.16
N VAL A 38 -2.25 2.15 -4.32
CA VAL A 38 -1.63 1.93 -5.62
C VAL A 38 -2.13 3.03 -6.55
N VAL A 39 -1.24 3.79 -7.14
CA VAL A 39 -1.57 4.89 -8.06
C VAL A 39 -0.92 4.62 -9.41
N PHE A 40 -1.75 4.48 -10.44
CA PHE A 40 -1.30 4.32 -11.82
C PHE A 40 -0.90 5.66 -12.43
N HIS A 41 -0.01 5.62 -13.42
CA HIS A 41 0.49 6.82 -14.12
C HIS A 41 1.06 7.84 -13.13
N ALA A 42 1.93 7.38 -12.24
CA ALA A 42 2.55 8.13 -11.16
C ALA A 42 3.52 9.22 -11.67
N ARG A 43 2.97 10.24 -12.33
CA ARG A 43 3.66 11.48 -12.71
C ARG A 43 3.92 12.33 -11.46
N PRO A 44 4.95 13.21 -11.47
CA PRO A 44 5.31 14.00 -10.29
C PRO A 44 4.13 14.69 -9.60
N GLU A 45 3.25 15.33 -10.35
CA GLU A 45 2.11 16.10 -9.80
C GLU A 45 1.05 15.17 -9.18
N VAL A 46 0.88 13.96 -9.74
CA VAL A 46 -0.03 12.94 -9.22
C VAL A 46 0.52 12.37 -7.92
N CYS A 47 1.83 12.10 -7.86
CA CYS A 47 2.52 11.63 -6.67
C CYS A 47 2.40 12.63 -5.52
N GLU A 48 2.73 13.90 -5.78
CA GLU A 48 2.64 14.97 -4.78
C GLU A 48 1.22 15.10 -4.23
N ARG A 49 0.21 15.11 -5.11
CA ARG A 49 -1.19 15.21 -4.70
C ARG A 49 -1.62 14.02 -3.85
N PHE A 50 -1.22 12.80 -4.23
CA PHE A 50 -1.54 11.60 -3.47
C PHE A 50 -0.87 11.58 -2.11
N LEU A 51 0.44 11.86 -2.04
CA LEU A 51 1.21 11.88 -0.80
C LEU A 51 0.74 12.99 0.15
N GLY A 52 0.33 14.14 -0.37
CA GLY A 52 -0.29 15.20 0.43
C GLY A 52 -1.60 14.75 1.09
N ARG A 53 -2.44 14.01 0.34
CA ARG A 53 -3.68 13.41 0.89
C ARG A 53 -3.40 12.31 1.90
N ALA A 54 -2.41 11.46 1.62
CA ALA A 54 -2.01 10.40 2.53
C ALA A 54 -1.51 10.99 3.85
N THR A 55 -0.66 12.01 3.81
CA THR A 55 -0.20 12.76 4.99
C THR A 55 -1.38 13.32 5.79
N ALA A 56 -2.30 14.01 5.13
CA ALA A 56 -3.46 14.61 5.80
C ALA A 56 -4.37 13.57 6.48
N ARG A 57 -4.43 12.34 5.93
CA ARG A 57 -5.30 11.29 6.44
C ARG A 57 -4.65 10.40 7.49
N LEU A 58 -3.34 10.13 7.34
CA LEU A 58 -2.57 9.27 8.25
C LEU A 58 -1.92 10.05 9.40
N GLY A 59 -1.82 11.38 9.29
CA GLY A 59 -1.22 12.25 10.29
C GLY A 59 0.31 12.23 10.30
N VAL A 60 0.94 11.43 9.42
CA VAL A 60 2.40 11.30 9.28
C VAL A 60 2.77 11.34 7.80
N PRO A 61 3.81 12.10 7.40
CA PRO A 61 4.28 12.11 6.02
C PRO A 61 4.91 10.75 5.66
N PRO A 62 4.50 10.12 4.54
CA PRO A 62 5.12 8.90 4.05
C PRO A 62 6.60 9.11 3.69
N GLU A 63 7.47 8.19 4.10
CA GLU A 63 8.89 8.20 3.77
C GLU A 63 9.16 7.37 2.50
N ARG A 64 10.06 7.84 1.62
CA ARG A 64 10.41 7.07 0.43
C ARG A 64 11.37 5.95 0.82
N ASP A 65 10.98 4.70 0.60
CA ASP A 65 11.82 3.52 0.84
C ASP A 65 11.71 2.49 -0.29
N PRO A 66 12.62 2.52 -1.27
CA PRO A 66 12.67 1.55 -2.37
C PRO A 66 12.99 0.13 -1.92
N ARG A 67 13.49 -0.07 -0.70
CA ARG A 67 13.89 -1.38 -0.15
C ARG A 67 12.83 -1.97 0.78
N ALA A 68 11.70 -1.30 0.93
CA ALA A 68 10.59 -1.79 1.76
C ALA A 68 10.11 -3.17 1.25
N PRO A 69 10.19 -4.25 2.06
CA PRO A 69 9.87 -5.59 1.61
C PRO A 69 8.45 -5.76 1.08
N LEU A 70 7.48 -5.09 1.69
CA LEU A 70 6.08 -5.15 1.25
C LEU A 70 5.86 -4.46 -0.10
N LEU A 71 6.59 -3.38 -0.40
CA LEU A 71 6.52 -2.74 -1.71
C LEU A 71 7.15 -3.64 -2.78
N ALA A 72 8.31 -4.23 -2.50
CA ALA A 72 8.95 -5.18 -3.40
C ALA A 72 8.04 -6.40 -3.71
N GLU A 73 7.37 -6.92 -2.68
CA GLU A 73 6.43 -8.03 -2.83
C GLU A 73 5.18 -7.62 -3.63
N ALA A 74 4.64 -6.42 -3.39
CA ALA A 74 3.53 -5.90 -4.18
C ALA A 74 3.87 -5.79 -5.67
N ILE A 75 5.08 -5.34 -6.01
CA ILE A 75 5.56 -5.23 -7.39
C ILE A 75 5.71 -6.60 -8.03
N ARG A 76 6.28 -7.57 -7.29
CA ARG A 76 6.42 -8.95 -7.76
C ARG A 76 5.07 -9.55 -8.14
N GLN A 77 4.07 -9.42 -7.26
CA GLN A 77 2.73 -9.93 -7.52
C GLN A 77 2.02 -9.18 -8.65
N LEU A 78 2.12 -7.84 -8.70
CA LEU A 78 1.55 -7.04 -9.79
C LEU A 78 2.15 -7.44 -11.15
N THR A 79 3.45 -7.67 -11.21
CA THR A 79 4.15 -8.11 -12.43
C THR A 79 3.67 -9.49 -12.86
N ALA A 80 3.55 -10.43 -11.92
CA ALA A 80 3.06 -11.77 -12.19
C ALA A 80 1.58 -11.78 -12.64
N TYR A 81 0.75 -10.90 -12.07
CA TYR A 81 -0.65 -10.75 -12.48
C TYR A 81 -0.76 -10.20 -13.90
N LEU A 82 0.00 -9.13 -14.20
CA LEU A 82 -0.01 -8.51 -15.51
C LEU A 82 0.60 -9.40 -16.61
N SER A 83 1.48 -10.34 -16.25
CA SER A 83 1.98 -11.37 -17.18
C SER A 83 1.07 -12.60 -17.27
N GLY A 84 -0.05 -12.63 -16.55
CA GLY A 84 -1.02 -13.73 -16.53
C GLY A 84 -0.61 -14.95 -15.69
N GLY A 85 0.52 -14.87 -14.97
CA GLY A 85 1.04 -15.93 -14.10
C GLY A 85 0.47 -15.93 -12.68
N LEU A 86 -0.23 -14.87 -12.29
CA LEU A 86 -0.92 -14.77 -11.00
C LEU A 86 -2.39 -14.37 -11.23
N ARG A 87 -3.28 -14.95 -10.43
CA ARG A 87 -4.71 -14.59 -10.41
C ARG A 87 -5.17 -14.03 -9.08
N GLU A 88 -4.57 -14.50 -7.98
CA GLU A 88 -4.90 -14.08 -6.62
C GLU A 88 -3.72 -13.35 -5.98
N PHE A 89 -3.99 -12.25 -5.29
CA PHE A 89 -3.00 -11.52 -4.50
C PHE A 89 -3.00 -11.99 -3.05
N SER A 90 -1.81 -12.17 -2.47
CA SER A 90 -1.62 -12.55 -1.06
C SER A 90 -1.05 -11.41 -0.20
N LEU A 91 -1.33 -10.17 -0.59
CA LEU A 91 -0.85 -8.97 0.09
C LEU A 91 -1.83 -8.55 1.19
N PRO A 92 -1.35 -8.20 2.40
CA PRO A 92 -2.20 -7.52 3.37
C PRO A 92 -2.62 -6.15 2.82
N LEU A 93 -3.92 -5.83 2.88
CA LEU A 93 -4.47 -4.55 2.45
C LEU A 93 -4.82 -3.68 3.66
N ASP A 94 -4.44 -2.41 3.60
CA ASP A 94 -4.86 -1.41 4.58
C ASP A 94 -5.85 -0.42 3.96
N TRP A 95 -7.05 -0.38 4.50
CA TRP A 95 -8.15 0.44 4.01
C TRP A 95 -8.16 1.86 4.60
N SER A 96 -7.16 2.23 5.41
CA SER A 96 -7.07 3.51 6.12
C SER A 96 -7.13 4.75 5.23
N LEU A 97 -6.64 4.66 3.99
CA LEU A 97 -6.70 5.76 3.02
C LEU A 97 -8.07 5.93 2.36
N LEU A 98 -8.95 4.94 2.42
CA LEU A 98 -10.32 5.08 1.92
C LEU A 98 -11.13 5.97 2.87
N PRO A 99 -12.07 6.78 2.37
CA PRO A 99 -13.06 7.43 3.23
C PRO A 99 -13.76 6.33 4.03
N GLY A 100 -13.77 6.48 5.37
CA GLY A 100 -13.84 5.38 6.36
C GLY A 100 -15.09 4.47 6.31
N GLU A 101 -15.42 3.82 7.43
CA GLU A 101 -16.52 2.83 7.56
C GLU A 101 -17.87 3.28 6.91
N ALA A 102 -18.14 4.58 6.90
CA ALA A 102 -19.35 5.18 6.32
C ALA A 102 -19.28 5.45 4.80
N GLY A 103 -18.10 5.40 4.18
CA GLY A 103 -17.89 5.67 2.76
C GLY A 103 -18.29 4.50 1.87
N PHE A 104 -19.13 4.75 0.86
CA PHE A 104 -19.57 3.75 -0.12
C PHE A 104 -18.39 2.99 -0.75
N ASN A 105 -17.33 3.70 -1.17
CA ASN A 105 -16.15 3.09 -1.78
C ASN A 105 -15.41 2.11 -0.86
N GLY A 106 -15.30 2.42 0.44
CA GLY A 106 -14.65 1.54 1.42
C GLY A 106 -15.43 0.25 1.68
N ARG A 107 -16.77 0.31 1.62
CA ARG A 107 -17.61 -0.88 1.71
C ARG A 107 -17.54 -1.73 0.45
N VAL A 108 -17.66 -1.11 -0.72
CA VAL A 108 -17.62 -1.84 -2.01
C VAL A 108 -16.28 -2.54 -2.20
N LEU A 109 -15.15 -1.87 -1.93
CA LEU A 109 -13.83 -2.49 -2.13
C LEU A 109 -13.57 -3.65 -1.16
N ARG A 110 -14.03 -3.56 0.09
CA ARG A 110 -13.95 -4.67 1.04
C ARG A 110 -14.83 -5.85 0.64
N GLU A 111 -16.03 -5.59 0.15
CA GLU A 111 -16.93 -6.63 -0.35
C GLU A 111 -16.35 -7.32 -1.58
N LEU A 112 -15.81 -6.56 -2.54
CA LEU A 112 -15.15 -7.13 -3.72
C LEU A 112 -13.94 -7.98 -3.32
N ALA A 113 -13.13 -7.54 -2.36
CA ALA A 113 -11.99 -8.30 -1.87
C ALA A 113 -12.40 -9.60 -1.15
N ALA A 114 -13.61 -9.68 -0.59
CA ALA A 114 -14.12 -10.85 0.11
C ALA A 114 -14.89 -11.84 -0.79
N SER A 115 -15.49 -11.35 -1.88
CA SER A 115 -16.47 -12.09 -2.69
C SER A 115 -16.01 -12.43 -4.10
N VAL A 116 -14.98 -11.76 -4.62
CA VAL A 116 -14.44 -12.06 -5.95
C VAL A 116 -13.33 -13.11 -5.81
N PRO A 117 -13.48 -14.28 -6.46
CA PRO A 117 -12.48 -15.35 -6.45
C PRO A 117 -11.28 -15.03 -7.34
#